data_AF-A0ABD2N686-F1
#
_entry.id   AF-A0ABD2N686-F1
#
_cell.length_a   1.000
_cell.length_b   1.000
_cell.length_c   1.000
_cell.angle_alpha   90.00
_cell.angle_beta   90.00
_cell.angle_gamma   90.00
#
_symmetry.space_group_name_H-M   'P 1'
#
loop_
_entity.id
_entity.type
_entity.pdbx_description
1 polymer ?
#
loop_
_entity_poly.entity_id
_entity_poly.type
_entity_poly.pdbx_seq_one_letter_code
_entity_poly.pdbx_strand_id
1 'polypeptide(L)'
;MPYSQIALEELKESFKADINSNRAYFKVQTFKDLMKILEKRDVLNMECLNPLQKIESVLRFYFSGDSQDLQLKSPASDFQDLVLNSPVSPLNRNPLSDDNDDDDSRILCNPKVKKRVYELIGTEIGRKWRDFGRELNLRESALEELEEKYKTIKDRTYAILLFHEKNCDERY
;
A
#
# COMPACT_ATOMS: atom_id res chain seq x y z
N MET A 1 -26.07 -3.55 -15.98
CA MET A 1 -25.71 -2.26 -16.61
C MET A 1 -24.47 -2.48 -17.47
N PRO A 2 -24.52 -2.27 -18.80
CA PRO A 2 -23.42 -2.61 -19.72
C PRO A 2 -22.19 -1.70 -19.58
N TYR A 3 -22.34 -0.51 -18.98
CA TYR A 3 -21.28 0.49 -18.85
C TYR A 3 -20.12 0.06 -17.95
N SER A 4 -20.35 -0.82 -16.97
CA SER A 4 -19.29 -1.28 -16.06
C SER A 4 -18.21 -2.09 -16.77
N GLN A 5 -18.56 -2.84 -17.83
CA GLN A 5 -17.61 -3.68 -18.54
C GLN A 5 -16.78 -2.89 -19.55
N ILE A 6 -17.41 -1.93 -20.25
CA ILE A 6 -16.72 -1.07 -21.22
C ILE A 6 -15.67 -0.20 -20.51
N ALA A 7 -16.05 0.42 -19.38
CA ALA A 7 -15.13 1.19 -18.57
C ALA A 7 -13.98 0.32 -18.05
N LEU A 8 -14.25 -0.93 -17.65
CA LEU A 8 -13.21 -1.85 -17.18
C LEU A 8 -12.21 -2.23 -18.28
N GLU A 9 -12.68 -2.49 -19.50
CA GLU A 9 -11.78 -2.81 -20.62
C GLU A 9 -10.92 -1.60 -21.02
N GLU A 10 -11.48 -0.39 -21.01
CA GLU A 10 -10.69 0.82 -21.28
C GLU A 10 -9.64 1.06 -20.20
N LEU A 11 -10.00 0.86 -18.92
CA LEU A 11 -9.05 0.91 -17.83
C LEU A 11 -7.94 -0.14 -17.98
N LYS A 12 -8.30 -1.39 -18.31
CA LYS A 12 -7.34 -2.48 -18.55
C LYS A 12 -6.35 -2.12 -19.65
N GLU A 13 -6.82 -1.60 -20.78
CA GLU A 13 -5.94 -1.19 -21.88
C GLU A 13 -5.05 -0.02 -21.46
N SER A 14 -5.58 0.94 -20.69
CA SER A 14 -4.85 2.12 -20.23
C SER A 14 -3.71 1.82 -19.24
N PHE A 15 -3.78 0.67 -18.54
CA PHE A 15 -2.77 0.17 -17.60
C PHE A 15 -2.05 -1.07 -18.12
N LYS A 16 -2.19 -1.43 -19.40
CA LYS A 16 -1.62 -2.66 -19.96
C LYS A 16 -0.10 -2.71 -19.86
N ALA A 17 0.56 -1.57 -20.06
CA ALA A 17 1.99 -1.41 -19.88
C ALA A 17 2.40 -1.69 -18.42
N ASP A 18 1.64 -1.16 -17.46
CA ASP A 18 1.89 -1.31 -16.02
C ASP A 18 1.54 -2.73 -15.53
N ILE A 19 0.56 -3.38 -16.17
CA ILE A 19 0.20 -4.76 -15.90
C ILE A 19 1.27 -5.72 -16.45
N ASN A 20 1.99 -5.37 -17.53
CA ASN A 20 3.15 -6.10 -18.07
C ASN A 20 3.04 -7.66 -18.07
N SER A 21 1.82 -8.19 -18.21
CA SER A 21 1.54 -9.63 -18.05
C SER A 21 0.21 -9.96 -18.67
N ASN A 22 0.25 -10.63 -19.81
CA ASN A 22 -0.95 -11.07 -20.52
C ASN A 22 -1.83 -11.99 -19.66
N ARG A 23 -1.22 -12.88 -18.85
CA ARG A 23 -1.99 -13.75 -17.94
C ARG A 23 -2.72 -12.95 -16.87
N ALA A 24 -2.07 -11.95 -16.28
CA ALA A 24 -2.69 -11.08 -15.28
C ALA A 24 -3.79 -10.21 -15.92
N TYR A 25 -3.55 -9.69 -17.12
CA TYR A 25 -4.49 -8.92 -17.92
C TYR A 25 -5.80 -9.69 -18.17
N PHE A 26 -5.72 -10.95 -18.61
CA PHE A 26 -6.90 -11.79 -18.84
C PHE A 26 -7.62 -12.21 -17.54
N LYS A 27 -6.93 -12.20 -16.40
CA LYS A 27 -7.52 -12.55 -15.10
C LYS A 27 -8.35 -11.41 -14.51
N VAL A 28 -8.16 -10.17 -14.96
CA VAL A 28 -8.96 -9.02 -14.52
C VAL A 28 -10.36 -9.12 -15.12
N GLN A 29 -11.33 -9.53 -14.30
CA GLN A 29 -12.75 -9.56 -14.66
C GLN A 29 -13.56 -8.49 -13.94
N THR A 30 -13.04 -7.95 -12.83
CA THR A 30 -13.70 -6.90 -12.06
C THR A 30 -12.77 -5.72 -11.81
N PHE A 31 -13.35 -4.56 -11.49
CA PHE A 31 -12.61 -3.38 -11.06
C PHE A 31 -11.75 -3.66 -9.81
N LYS A 32 -12.26 -4.49 -8.89
CA LYS A 32 -11.52 -4.94 -7.70
C LYS A 32 -10.27 -5.72 -8.07
N ASP A 33 -10.32 -6.56 -9.10
CA ASP A 33 -9.16 -7.31 -9.58
C ASP A 33 -8.11 -6.39 -10.19
N LEU A 34 -8.54 -5.37 -10.94
CA LEU A 34 -7.65 -4.36 -11.50
C LEU A 34 -6.91 -3.61 -10.39
N MET A 35 -7.65 -3.09 -9.40
CA MET A 35 -7.09 -2.36 -8.26
C MET A 35 -6.04 -3.20 -7.50
N LYS A 36 -6.37 -4.46 -7.21
CA LYS A 36 -5.44 -5.38 -6.55
C LYS A 36 -4.16 -5.61 -7.35
N ILE A 37 -4.24 -5.66 -8.67
CA ILE A 37 -3.07 -5.87 -9.52
C ILE A 37 -2.20 -4.61 -9.59
N LEU A 38 -2.80 -3.43 -9.67
CA LEU A 38 -2.08 -2.17 -9.65
C LEU A 38 -1.36 -1.97 -8.31
N GLU A 39 -2.01 -2.32 -7.20
CA GLU A 39 -1.41 -2.28 -5.86
C GLU A 39 -0.26 -3.28 -5.72
N LYS A 40 -0.45 -4.52 -6.19
CA LYS A 40 0.61 -5.55 -6.17
C LYS A 40 1.85 -5.20 -6.97
N ARG A 41 1.73 -4.29 -7.95
CA ARG A 41 2.85 -3.84 -8.77
C ARG A 41 3.42 -2.50 -8.35
N ASP A 42 2.95 -1.98 -7.21
CA ASP A 42 3.32 -0.67 -6.69
C ASP A 42 3.04 0.50 -7.65
N VAL A 43 2.21 0.24 -8.68
CA VAL A 43 1.73 1.26 -9.61
C VAL A 43 0.76 2.17 -8.87
N LEU A 44 -0.05 1.57 -7.99
CA LEU A 44 -1.00 2.25 -7.13
C LEU A 44 -0.60 2.05 -5.66
N ASN A 45 -0.20 3.13 -4.99
CA ASN A 45 0.06 3.15 -3.55
C ASN A 45 -0.42 4.48 -2.94
N MET A 46 -0.18 4.69 -1.64
CA MET A 46 -0.63 5.89 -0.92
C MET A 46 0.04 7.19 -1.39
N GLU A 47 1.20 7.10 -2.04
CA GLU A 47 2.00 8.24 -2.48
C GLU A 47 1.83 8.51 -3.98
N CYS A 48 1.48 7.49 -4.76
CA CYS A 48 1.20 7.56 -6.19
C CYS A 48 -0.30 7.45 -6.45
N LEU A 49 -0.99 8.59 -6.39
CA LEU A 49 -2.43 8.71 -6.67
C LEU A 49 -2.75 8.95 -8.16
N ASN A 50 -1.73 9.07 -9.02
CA ASN A 50 -1.91 9.30 -10.46
C ASN A 50 -2.79 8.23 -11.16
N PRO A 51 -2.66 6.93 -10.86
CA PRO A 51 -3.56 5.92 -11.41
C PRO A 51 -5.01 6.13 -10.98
N LEU A 52 -5.26 6.60 -9.75
CA LEU A 52 -6.61 6.88 -9.26
C LEU A 52 -7.25 8.06 -10.00
N GLN A 53 -6.48 9.11 -10.28
CA GLN A 53 -7.00 10.25 -11.06
C GLN A 53 -7.38 9.83 -12.48
N LYS A 54 -6.58 8.95 -13.10
CA LYS A 54 -6.87 8.38 -14.41
C LYS A 54 -8.12 7.50 -14.38
N ILE A 55 -8.25 6.66 -13.36
CA ILE A 55 -9.45 5.86 -13.12
C ILE A 55 -10.69 6.75 -12.93
N GLU A 56 -10.59 7.77 -12.10
CA GLU A 56 -11.67 8.70 -11.78
C GLU A 56 -12.13 9.44 -13.04
N SER A 57 -11.19 9.87 -13.90
CA SER A 57 -11.51 10.51 -15.17
C SER A 57 -12.31 9.60 -16.11
N VAL A 58 -11.91 8.33 -16.25
CA VAL A 58 -12.61 7.35 -17.09
C VAL A 58 -13.99 7.05 -16.52
N LEU A 59 -14.09 6.76 -15.22
CA LEU A 59 -15.38 6.50 -14.58
C LEU A 59 -16.30 7.72 -14.70
N ARG A 60 -15.79 8.92 -14.46
CA ARG A 60 -16.55 10.16 -14.59
C ARG A 60 -17.06 10.33 -16.01
N PHE A 61 -16.28 10.04 -17.05
CA PHE A 61 -16.76 10.09 -18.43
C PHE A 61 -17.97 9.17 -18.67
N TYR A 62 -17.93 7.93 -18.18
CA TYR A 62 -19.03 6.98 -18.34
C TYR A 62 -20.25 7.25 -17.43
N PHE A 63 -20.04 7.82 -16.25
CA PHE A 63 -21.13 8.14 -15.30
C PHE A 63 -21.72 9.54 -15.51
N SER A 64 -21.02 10.43 -16.21
CA SER A 64 -21.51 11.78 -16.54
C SER A 64 -22.58 11.79 -17.64
N GLY A 65 -22.92 10.63 -18.20
CA GLY A 65 -23.98 10.48 -19.20
C GLY A 65 -25.41 10.54 -18.66
N ASP A 66 -25.64 10.50 -17.34
CA ASP A 66 -27.01 10.37 -16.79
C ASP A 66 -27.21 10.97 -15.37
N SER A 67 -26.77 12.21 -15.12
CA SER A 67 -27.25 12.97 -13.95
C SER A 67 -27.26 14.48 -14.18
N GLN A 68 -28.31 14.97 -14.82
CA GLN A 68 -28.99 16.14 -14.25
C GLN A 68 -29.61 15.70 -12.91
N ASP A 69 -29.48 16.52 -11.88
CA ASP A 69 -30.10 16.40 -10.56
C ASP A 69 -29.51 15.41 -9.54
N LEU A 70 -28.28 15.67 -9.10
CA LEU A 70 -27.98 15.56 -7.67
C LEU A 70 -27.18 16.78 -7.23
N GLN A 71 -27.90 17.81 -6.78
CA GLN A 71 -27.32 18.81 -5.89
C GLN A 71 -26.82 18.08 -4.64
N LEU A 72 -25.50 17.92 -4.55
CA LEU A 72 -24.83 17.78 -3.26
C LEU A 72 -25.13 19.06 -2.46
N LYS A 73 -26.24 19.05 -1.71
CA LYS A 73 -26.31 19.85 -0.50
C LYS A 73 -25.26 19.28 0.43
N SER A 74 -24.17 20.02 0.58
CA SER A 74 -23.18 19.79 1.61
C SER A 74 -23.88 19.49 2.94
N PRO A 75 -23.66 18.32 3.58
CA PRO A 75 -24.18 18.07 4.92
C PRO A 75 -23.33 18.76 6.01
N ALA A 76 -22.44 19.69 5.64
CA ALA A 76 -21.55 20.39 6.58
C ALA A 76 -22.24 21.48 7.42
N SER A 77 -23.58 21.52 7.50
CA SER A 77 -24.31 22.52 8.28
C SER A 77 -25.18 21.97 9.41
N ASP A 78 -25.36 20.66 9.55
CA ASP A 78 -26.31 20.08 10.54
C ASP A 78 -25.62 19.38 11.74
N PHE A 79 -24.32 19.58 11.94
CA PHE A 79 -23.56 18.97 13.06
C PHE A 79 -23.41 19.83 14.31
N GLN A 80 -24.10 20.98 14.42
CA GLN A 80 -24.04 21.83 15.62
C GLN A 80 -25.23 21.72 16.58
N ASP A 81 -26.36 21.09 16.20
CA ASP A 81 -27.58 21.13 17.02
C ASP A 81 -27.84 19.89 17.91
N LEU A 82 -26.96 18.87 17.90
CA LEU A 82 -27.18 17.63 18.70
C LEU A 82 -26.21 17.43 19.87
N VAL A 83 -25.29 18.36 20.13
CA VAL A 83 -24.21 18.15 21.13
C VAL A 83 -24.54 18.68 22.54
N LEU A 84 -25.65 19.40 22.76
CA LEU A 84 -25.88 20.05 24.06
C LEU A 84 -26.89 19.40 25.03
N ASN A 85 -27.62 18.32 24.68
CA ASN A 85 -28.76 17.88 25.50
C ASN A 85 -28.91 16.37 25.78
N SER A 86 -27.83 15.58 25.90
CA SER A 86 -27.96 14.19 26.38
C SER A 86 -27.03 13.85 27.55
N PRO A 87 -27.56 13.35 28.69
CA PRO A 87 -26.74 12.90 29.81
C PRO A 87 -25.98 11.62 29.44
N VAL A 88 -24.65 11.72 29.45
CA VAL A 88 -23.72 10.65 29.11
C VAL A 88 -23.80 9.54 30.16
N SER A 89 -24.28 8.37 29.77
CA SER A 89 -24.02 7.12 30.49
C SER A 89 -22.83 6.40 29.85
N PRO A 90 -21.80 5.98 30.62
CA PRO A 90 -20.61 5.36 30.06
C PRO A 90 -20.91 3.90 29.71
N LEU A 91 -21.17 3.61 28.43
CA LEU A 91 -21.22 2.24 27.94
C LEU A 91 -19.80 1.73 27.68
N ASN A 92 -19.34 0.99 28.68
CA ASN A 92 -18.31 -0.04 28.60
C ASN A 92 -18.46 -0.87 27.31
N ARG A 93 -17.53 -0.72 26.36
CA ARG A 93 -17.37 -1.65 25.23
C ARG A 93 -15.94 -2.18 25.26
N ASN A 94 -15.84 -3.43 25.69
CA ASN A 94 -14.66 -4.26 25.46
C ASN A 94 -14.36 -4.30 23.94
N PRO A 95 -13.09 -4.31 23.51
CA PRO A 95 -12.75 -4.52 22.11
C PRO A 95 -13.02 -5.97 21.75
N LEU A 96 -14.00 -6.18 20.87
CA LEU A 96 -14.15 -7.43 20.13
C LEU A 96 -13.00 -7.52 19.13
N SER A 97 -12.14 -8.49 19.35
CA SER A 97 -11.26 -9.08 18.35
C SER A 97 -12.14 -9.62 17.23
N ASP A 98 -11.97 -9.10 16.03
CA ASP A 98 -12.42 -9.76 14.81
C ASP A 98 -11.16 -10.03 13.98
N ASP A 99 -10.79 -11.30 13.98
CA ASP A 99 -9.64 -11.85 13.28
C ASP A 99 -10.03 -12.16 11.83
N ASN A 100 -9.09 -11.83 10.92
CA ASN A 100 -8.92 -12.28 9.53
C ASN A 100 -9.61 -11.45 8.44
N ASP A 101 -8.80 -10.74 7.64
CA ASP A 101 -8.52 -11.18 6.26
C ASP A 101 -7.42 -10.31 5.61
N ASP A 102 -6.26 -10.93 5.41
CA ASP A 102 -5.31 -10.78 4.30
C ASP A 102 -5.09 -9.38 3.68
N ASP A 103 -4.22 -8.60 4.32
CA ASP A 103 -3.67 -7.37 3.74
C ASP A 103 -2.17 -7.24 4.07
N ASP A 104 -1.37 -8.03 3.36
CA ASP A 104 0.08 -8.22 3.54
C ASP A 104 0.87 -6.90 3.36
N SER A 105 0.33 -5.94 2.60
CA SER A 105 0.95 -4.63 2.33
C SER A 105 0.83 -3.64 3.50
N ARG A 106 -0.15 -3.77 4.39
CA ARG A 106 -0.30 -2.87 5.57
C ARG A 106 0.61 -3.25 6.74
N ILE A 107 1.22 -4.44 6.72
CA ILE A 107 2.01 -4.99 7.82
C ILE A 107 3.30 -4.19 8.04
N LEU A 108 3.96 -3.73 6.96
CA LEU A 108 5.22 -2.99 7.04
C LEU A 108 5.05 -1.48 7.27
N CYS A 109 3.87 -0.91 7.03
CA CYS A 109 3.56 0.49 7.34
C CYS A 109 3.36 0.73 8.85
N ASN A 110 3.11 -0.32 9.64
CA ASN A 110 3.03 -0.21 11.09
C ASN A 110 4.45 -0.19 11.69
N PRO A 111 4.90 0.92 12.31
CA PRO A 111 6.27 1.04 12.82
C PRO A 111 6.62 -0.02 13.86
N LYS A 112 5.63 -0.53 14.61
CA LYS A 112 5.85 -1.60 15.60
C LYS A 112 6.10 -2.95 14.93
N VAL A 113 5.35 -3.25 13.87
CA VAL A 113 5.47 -4.52 13.15
C VAL A 113 6.75 -4.50 12.30
N LYS A 114 7.03 -3.40 11.62
CA LYS A 114 8.30 -3.17 10.91
C LYS A 114 9.51 -3.39 11.83
N LYS A 115 9.49 -2.79 13.03
CA LYS A 115 10.55 -3.00 14.02
C LYS A 115 10.70 -4.48 14.39
N ARG A 116 9.58 -5.18 14.65
CA ARG A 116 9.59 -6.61 14.98
C ARG A 116 10.12 -7.48 13.84
N VAL A 117 9.75 -7.17 12.60
CA VAL A 117 10.25 -7.87 11.40
C VAL A 117 11.76 -7.65 11.26
N TYR A 118 12.25 -6.44 11.47
CA TYR A 118 13.68 -6.13 11.36
C TYR A 118 14.50 -6.83 12.45
N GLU A 119 13.96 -6.89 13.67
CA GLU A 119 14.53 -7.67 14.77
C GLU A 119 14.60 -9.17 14.43
N LEU A 120 13.52 -9.72 13.86
CA LEU A 120 13.44 -11.13 13.46
C LEU A 120 14.46 -11.47 12.37
N ILE A 121 14.53 -10.63 11.32
CA ILE A 121 15.50 -10.79 10.23
C ILE A 121 16.92 -10.73 10.81
N GLY A 122 17.22 -9.77 11.69
CA GLY A 122 18.52 -9.66 12.35
C GLY A 122 18.90 -10.90 13.18
N THR A 123 17.93 -11.57 13.82
CA THR A 123 18.16 -12.83 14.53
C THR A 123 18.35 -14.03 13.60
N GLU A 124 17.53 -14.16 12.55
CA GLU A 124 17.49 -15.36 11.70
C GLU A 124 18.61 -15.39 10.66
N ILE A 125 19.00 -14.23 10.11
CA ILE A 125 20.04 -14.15 9.07
C ILE A 125 21.42 -14.53 9.63
N GLY A 126 21.71 -14.08 10.86
CA GLY A 126 22.95 -14.41 11.55
C GLY A 126 24.20 -14.19 10.68
N ARG A 127 25.06 -15.21 10.58
CA ARG A 127 26.35 -15.11 9.88
C ARG A 127 26.22 -14.86 8.37
N LYS A 128 25.06 -15.07 7.76
CA LYS A 128 24.81 -14.84 6.33
C LYS A 128 24.45 -13.39 6.00
N TRP A 129 24.64 -12.45 6.94
CA TRP A 129 24.31 -11.04 6.73
C TRP A 129 25.06 -10.40 5.54
N ARG A 130 26.26 -10.90 5.19
CA ARG A 130 27.00 -10.46 3.98
C ARG A 130 26.33 -10.92 2.69
N ASP A 131 25.89 -12.18 2.63
CA ASP A 131 25.17 -12.70 1.47
C ASP A 131 23.84 -11.96 1.30
N PHE A 132 23.15 -11.69 2.41
CA PHE A 132 21.95 -10.88 2.42
C PHE A 132 22.20 -9.46 1.90
N GLY A 133 23.28 -8.80 2.33
CA GLY A 133 23.64 -7.48 1.83
C GLY A 133 23.98 -7.47 0.33
N ARG A 134 24.68 -8.50 -0.15
CA ARG A 134 24.97 -8.69 -1.58
C ARG A 134 23.71 -8.89 -2.40
N GLU A 135 22.75 -9.66 -1.90
CA GLU A 135 21.45 -9.86 -2.56
C GLU A 135 20.66 -8.54 -2.65
N LEU A 136 20.79 -7.68 -1.64
CA LEU A 136 20.28 -6.30 -1.65
C LEU A 136 21.17 -5.32 -2.44
N ASN A 137 22.07 -5.85 -3.28
CA ASN A 137 22.94 -5.12 -4.19
C ASN A 137 23.84 -4.08 -3.51
N LEU A 138 24.22 -4.32 -2.24
CA LEU A 138 25.23 -3.52 -1.55
C LEU A 138 26.62 -3.86 -2.08
N ARG A 139 27.43 -2.81 -2.30
CA ARG A 139 28.85 -2.99 -2.65
C ARG A 139 29.61 -3.61 -1.49
N GLU A 140 30.59 -4.46 -1.80
CA GLU A 140 31.44 -5.10 -0.78
C GLU A 140 32.15 -4.07 0.11
N SER A 141 32.55 -2.91 -0.45
CA SER A 141 33.12 -1.81 0.32
C SER A 141 32.17 -1.28 1.41
N ALA A 142 30.88 -1.18 1.11
CA ALA A 142 29.88 -0.76 2.09
C ALA A 142 29.65 -1.84 3.16
N LEU A 143 29.77 -3.12 2.80
CA LEU A 143 29.68 -4.22 3.76
C LEU A 143 30.88 -4.26 4.71
N GLU A 144 32.08 -3.94 4.22
CA GLU A 144 33.28 -3.77 5.05
C GLU A 144 33.15 -2.61 6.03
N GLU A 145 32.68 -1.45 5.57
CA GLU A 145 32.41 -0.29 6.44
C GLU A 145 31.38 -0.62 7.54
N LEU A 146 30.34 -1.39 7.22
CA LEU A 146 29.34 -1.84 8.19
C LEU A 146 29.92 -2.82 9.21
N GLU A 147 30.85 -3.69 8.80
CA GLU A 147 31.54 -4.61 9.70
C GLU A 147 32.43 -3.88 10.71
N GLU A 148 33.13 -2.84 10.26
CA GLU A 148 33.96 -1.99 11.12
C GLU A 148 33.11 -1.14 12.08
N LYS A 149 32.00 -0.57 11.57
CA LYS A 149 31.14 0.34 12.34
C LYS A 149 30.29 -0.37 13.39
N TYR A 150 29.83 -1.58 13.11
CA TYR A 150 28.90 -2.31 13.99
C TYR A 150 29.51 -3.61 14.49
N LYS A 151 29.55 -3.77 15.82
CA LYS A 151 30.12 -4.95 16.47
C LYS A 151 29.22 -6.18 16.37
N THR A 152 27.91 -6.02 16.43
CA THR A 152 26.99 -7.16 16.39
C THR A 152 26.46 -7.40 14.99
N ILE A 153 26.26 -8.67 14.66
CA ILE A 153 25.64 -9.09 13.40
C ILE A 153 24.25 -8.49 13.24
N LYS A 154 23.47 -8.41 14.33
CA LYS A 154 22.12 -7.84 14.33
C LYS A 154 22.13 -6.39 13.88
N ASP A 155 23.06 -5.60 14.42
CA ASP A 155 23.19 -4.18 14.08
C ASP A 155 23.64 -4.00 12.63
N ARG A 156 24.51 -4.88 12.12
CA ARG A 156 24.91 -4.89 10.70
C ARG A 156 23.70 -5.17 9.79
N THR A 157 22.91 -6.20 10.08
CA THR A 157 21.70 -6.53 9.32
C THR A 157 20.67 -5.40 9.39
N TYR A 158 20.50 -4.79 10.56
CA TYR A 158 19.60 -3.63 10.73
C TYR A 158 20.06 -2.43 9.91
N ALA A 159 21.36 -2.15 9.89
CA ALA A 159 21.94 -1.08 9.07
C ALA A 159 21.78 -1.34 7.57
N ILE A 160 21.91 -2.59 7.12
CA ILE A 160 21.61 -2.99 5.73
C ILE A 160 20.16 -2.68 5.37
N LEU A 161 19.21 -3.08 6.21
CA LEU A 161 17.78 -2.83 5.99
C LEU A 161 17.47 -1.33 5.94
N LEU A 162 18.04 -0.54 6.85
CA LEU A 162 17.91 0.91 6.85
C LEU A 162 18.55 1.58 5.63
N PHE A 163 19.69 1.07 5.18
CA PHE A 163 20.34 1.58 3.98
C PHE A 163 19.49 1.29 2.76
N HIS A 164 18.95 0.08 2.65
CA HIS A 164 18.06 -0.30 1.56
C HIS A 164 16.78 0.55 1.56
N GLU A 165 16.17 0.79 2.72
CA GLU A 165 15.01 1.68 2.85
C GLU A 165 15.29 3.08 2.28
N LYS A 166 16.44 3.68 2.63
CA LYS A 166 16.80 5.04 2.17
C LYS A 166 17.16 5.12 0.68
N ASN A 167 17.56 4.01 0.07
CA ASN A 167 17.97 3.98 -1.34
C ASN A 167 16.90 3.38 -2.26
N CYS A 168 15.82 2.81 -1.70
CA CYS A 168 14.72 2.26 -2.48
C CYS A 168 13.76 3.30 -3.05
N ASP A 169 13.79 4.55 -2.58
CA ASP A 169 12.98 5.64 -3.16
C ASP A 169 13.47 6.10 -4.55
N GLU A 170 14.62 5.62 -5.05
CA GLU A 170 15.22 6.19 -6.26
C GLU A 170 15.13 5.34 -7.54
N ARG A 171 14.50 4.15 -7.52
CA ARG A 171 14.27 3.38 -8.75
C ARG A 171 13.01 2.52 -8.66
N TYR A 172 11.92 2.96 -9.27
CA TYR A 172 11.53 2.63 -10.65
C TYR A 172 10.35 3.48 -11.12
#